data_AF-A0A072TCP9-F1
#
_entry.id   AF-A0A072TCP9-F1
#
_cell.length_a   1.000
_cell.length_b   1.000
_cell.length_c   1.000
_cell.angle_alpha   90.00
_cell.angle_beta   90.00
_cell.angle_gamma   90.00
#
_symmetry.space_group_name_H-M   'P 1'
#
loop_
_entity.id
_entity.type
_entity.pdbx_description
1 polymer ?
#
loop_
_entity_poly.entity_id
_entity_poly.type
_entity_poly.pdbx_seq_one_letter_code
_entity_poly.pdbx_strand_id
1 'polypeptide(L)' 'MAQSNMSLKELVSVRRKMHESIDNYLNRFRLLKTICFTSVPEHELVEMAAGGVDYSVRKKLDTQYLRDMHS' A
#
# COMPACT_ATOMS: atom_id res chain seq x y z
N MET A 1 12.64 -3.42 -24.92
CA MET A 1 11.90 -3.85 -23.73
C MET A 1 11.10 -2.64 -23.27
N ALA A 2 9.76 -2.64 -23.43
CA ALA A 2 8.95 -1.54 -22.94
C ALA A 2 8.94 -1.61 -21.41
N GLN A 3 9.73 -0.77 -20.74
CA GLN A 3 9.50 -0.51 -19.32
C GLN A 3 8.12 0.16 -19.25
N SER A 4 7.12 -0.58 -18.80
CA SER A 4 5.80 -0.02 -18.51
C SER A 4 5.96 0.92 -17.31
N ASN A 5 6.25 2.18 -17.60
CA ASN A 5 6.35 3.24 -16.60
C ASN A 5 4.99 3.37 -15.92
N MET A 6 4.93 3.17 -14.61
CA MET A 6 3.67 3.27 -13.87
C MET A 6 3.37 4.73 -13.55
N SER A 7 2.15 5.17 -13.85
CA SER A 7 1.67 6.49 -13.47
C SER A 7 1.23 6.53 -12.00
N LEU A 8 1.22 7.72 -11.40
CA LEU A 8 0.71 7.92 -10.04
C LEU A 8 -0.75 7.45 -9.90
N LYS A 9 -1.57 7.68 -10.94
CA LYS A 9 -2.97 7.25 -10.97
C LYS A 9 -3.12 5.74 -10.90
N GLU A 10 -2.26 5.01 -11.60
CA GLU A 10 -2.24 3.55 -11.55
C GLU A 10 -1.77 3.06 -10.18
N LEU A 11 -0.76 3.69 -9.58
CA LEU A 11 -0.29 3.36 -8.24
C LEU A 11 -1.39 3.53 -7.19
N VAL A 12 -2.15 4.63 -7.24
CA VAL A 12 -3.31 4.90 -6.36
C VAL A 12 -4.43 3.87 -6.54
N SER A 13 -4.58 3.33 -7.75
CA SER A 13 -5.60 2.31 -8.04
C SER A 13 -5.29 0.93 -7.47
N VAL A 14 -4.08 0.72 -6.94
CA VAL A 14 -3.62 -0.57 -6.42
C VAL A 14 -4.38 -0.94 -5.15
N ARG A 15 -5.34 -1.86 -5.31
CA ARG A 15 -6.07 -2.48 -4.20
C ARG A 15 -5.45 -3.82 -3.80
N ARG A 16 -5.62 -4.18 -2.54
CA ARG A 16 -5.34 -5.52 -2.01
C ARG A 16 -6.35 -6.50 -2.59
N LYS A 17 -5.88 -7.66 -3.04
CA LYS A 17 -6.77 -8.73 -3.51
C LYS A 17 -7.36 -9.50 -2.32
N MET A 18 -8.56 -10.06 -2.47
CA MET A 18 -9.33 -10.73 -1.39
C MET A 18 -8.54 -11.82 -0.64
N HIS A 19 -7.62 -12.51 -1.31
CA HIS A 19 -6.79 -13.59 -0.73
C HIS A 19 -5.30 -13.22 -0.62
N GLU A 20 -4.92 -11.98 -0.92
CA GLU A 20 -3.55 -11.50 -0.75
C GLU A 20 -3.31 -11.15 0.72
N SER A 21 -2.16 -11.54 1.29
CA SER A 21 -1.76 -11.08 2.63
C SER A 21 -1.39 -9.60 2.58
N ILE A 22 -1.38 -8.94 3.75
CA ILE A 22 -1.01 -7.52 3.84
C ILE A 22 0.45 -7.33 3.41
N ASP A 23 1.36 -8.21 3.83
CA ASP A 23 2.78 -8.14 3.45
C ASP A 23 2.98 -8.28 1.93
N ASN A 24 2.26 -9.20 1.30
CA ASN A 24 2.33 -9.40 -0.15
C ASN A 24 1.79 -8.16 -0.89
N TYR A 25 0.69 -7.58 -0.40
CA TYR A 25 0.16 -6.34 -0.93
C TYR A 25 1.18 -5.18 -0.82
N LEU A 26 1.79 -4.98 0.34
CA LEU A 26 2.76 -3.92 0.57
C LEU A 26 4.02 -4.11 -0.27
N ASN A 27 4.50 -5.35 -0.42
CA ASN A 27 5.64 -5.66 -1.30
C ASN A 27 5.32 -5.34 -2.76
N ARG A 28 4.12 -5.71 -3.23
CA ARG A 28 3.68 -5.35 -4.59
C ARG A 28 3.58 -3.84 -4.77
N PHE A 29 2.98 -3.13 -3.80
CA PHE A 29 2.88 -1.68 -3.84
C PHE A 29 4.26 -1.01 -3.91
N ARG A 30 5.25 -1.49 -3.15
CA ARG A 30 6.64 -0.99 -3.20
C ARG A 30 7.30 -1.24 -4.54
N LEU A 31 7.15 -2.42 -5.12
CA LEU A 31 7.69 -2.73 -6.45
C LEU A 31 7.09 -1.81 -7.51
N LEU A 32 5.78 -1.56 -7.41
CA LEU A 32 5.08 -0.64 -8.30
C LEU A 32 5.52 0.81 -8.10
N LYS A 33 5.78 1.23 -6.86
CA LYS A 33 6.41 2.53 -6.57
C LYS A 33 7.78 2.66 -7.24
N THR A 34 8.63 1.61 -7.22
CA THR A 34 9.99 1.70 -7.81
C THR A 34 10.02 1.92 -9.32
N ILE A 35 8.92 1.61 -10.02
CA ILE A 35 8.76 1.86 -11.45
C ILE A 35 7.85 3.06 -11.74
N CYS A 36 7.44 3.78 -10.69
CA CYS A 36 6.74 5.05 -10.79
C CYS A 36 7.77 6.18 -10.81
N PHE A 37 7.81 6.94 -11.90
CA PHE A 37 8.78 8.02 -12.11
C PHE A 37 8.43 9.33 -11.38
N THR A 38 7.30 9.35 -10.66
CA THR A 38 6.85 10.51 -9.90
C THR A 38 7.45 10.46 -8.49
N SER A 39 8.08 11.56 -8.07
CA SER A 39 8.49 11.71 -6.68
C SER A 39 7.26 11.93 -5.82
N VAL A 40 6.93 10.96 -4.98
CA VAL A 40 5.77 11.01 -4.07
C VAL A 40 6.30 11.08 -2.64
N PRO A 41 5.84 12.05 -1.82
CA PRO A 41 6.16 12.11 -0.41
C PRO A 41 5.80 10.83 0.34
N GLU A 42 6.53 10.53 1.41
CA GLU A 42 6.30 9.30 2.19
C GLU A 42 4.89 9.23 2.77
N HIS A 43 4.37 10.35 3.29
CA HIS A 43 3.02 10.39 3.86
C HIS A 43 1.94 10.08 2.81
N GLU A 44 2.07 10.63 1.59
CA GLU A 44 1.15 10.33 0.49
C GLU A 44 1.20 8.85 0.09
N LEU A 45 2.39 8.22 0.08
CA LEU A 45 2.52 6.79 -0.20
C LEU A 45 1.82 5.92 0.85
N VAL A 46 1.91 6.32 2.12
CA VAL A 46 1.22 5.64 3.23
C VAL A 46 -0.29 5.77 3.06
N GLU A 47 -0.80 6.95 2.72
CA GLU A 47 -2.23 7.17 2.48
C GLU A 47 -2.75 6.36 1.28
N MET A 48 -1.98 6.29 0.19
CA MET A 48 -2.32 5.50 -0.99
C MET A 48 -2.37 4.00 -0.68
N ALA A 49 -1.34 3.48 -0.01
CA ALA A 49 -1.29 2.07 0.40
C ALA A 49 -2.41 1.75 1.40
N ALA A 50 -2.67 2.63 2.37
CA ALA A 50 -3.76 2.47 3.32
C ALA A 50 -5.10 2.45 2.58
N GLY A 51 -5.33 3.37 1.64
CA GLY A 51 -6.53 3.42 0.81
C GLY A 51 -6.78 2.13 0.04
N GLY A 52 -5.73 1.47 -0.44
CA GLY A 52 -5.83 0.20 -1.17
C GLY A 52 -6.18 -1.03 -0.33
N VAL A 53 -6.19 -0.92 1.00
CA VAL A 53 -6.55 -2.00 1.92
C VAL A 53 -8.00 -1.85 2.38
N ASP A 54 -8.71 -2.94 2.69
CA ASP A 54 -10.08 -2.87 3.21
C ASP A 54 -10.14 -2.17 4.58
N TYR A 55 -11.21 -1.40 4.81
CA TYR A 55 -11.42 -0.69 6.07
C TYR A 55 -11.39 -1.61 7.30
N SER A 56 -11.94 -2.81 7.18
CA SER A 56 -11.95 -3.82 8.24
C SER A 56 -10.54 -4.31 8.61
N VAL A 57 -9.60 -4.26 7.66
CA VAL A 57 -8.21 -4.66 7.85
C VAL A 57 -7.41 -3.51 8.44
N ARG A 58 -7.61 -2.27 7.95
CA ARG A 58 -7.03 -1.06 8.58
C ARG A 58 -7.37 -0.98 10.06
N LYS A 59 -8.65 -1.16 10.41
CA LYS A 59 -9.11 -1.13 11.80
C LYS A 59 -8.49 -2.24 12.67
N LYS A 60 -8.24 -3.43 12.10
CA LYS A 60 -7.56 -4.53 12.82
C LYS A 60 -6.08 -4.24 13.05
N LEU A 61 -5.38 -3.67 12.08
CA LEU A 61 -3.99 -3.22 12.22
C LEU A 61 -3.86 -2.15 13.30
N ASP A 62 -4.73 -1.13 13.29
CA ASP A 62 -4.73 -0.10 14.33
C ASP A 62 -4.99 -0.71 15.71
N THR A 63 -5.93 -1.65 15.80
CA THR A 63 -6.25 -2.32 17.08
C THR A 63 -5.10 -3.22 17.57
N GLN A 64 -4.36 -3.89 16.69
CA GLN A 64 -3.18 -4.69 17.06
C GLN A 64 -2.02 -3.80 17.48
N TYR A 65 -1.71 -2.75 16.71
CA TYR A 65 -0.65 -1.81 17.02
C TYR A 65 -0.88 -1.13 18.38
N LEU A 66 -2.11 -0.72 18.67
CA LEU A 66 -2.49 -0.18 19.98
C LEU A 66 -2.35 -1.21 21.10
N ARG A 67 -2.61 -2.49 20.85
CA ARG A 67 -2.43 -3.55 21.87
C ARG A 67 -0.96 -3.81 22.17
N ASP A 68 -0.11 -3.85 21.14
CA ASP A 68 1.33 -4.09 21.30
C ASP A 68 2.05 -2.91 21.99
N MET A 69 1.54 -1.68 21.85
CA MET A 69 2.03 -0.53 22.62
C MET A 69 1.68 -0.59 24.12
N HIS A 70 0.69 -1.40 24.48
CA HIS A 70 0.21 -1.56 25.87
C HIS A 70 0.79 -2.80 26.57
N SER A 71 1.65 -3.58 25.90
CA SER A 71 2.29 -4.79 26.44
C SER A 71 3.74 -4.58 26.87
#